data_AF-A0AA41XWF4-F1
#
_entry.id   AF-A0AA41XWF4-F1
#
_cell.length_a   1.000
_cell.length_b   1.000
_cell.length_c   1.000
_cell.angle_alpha   90.00
_cell.angle_beta   90.00
_cell.angle_gamma   90.00
#
_symmetry.space_group_name_H-M   'P 1'
#
loop_
_entity.id
_entity.type
_entity.pdbx_description
1 polymer ?
#
loop_
_entity_poly.entity_id
_entity_poly.type
_entity_poly.pdbx_seq_one_letter_code
_entity_poly.pdbx_strand_id
1 'polypeptide(L)'
;MADACQSRKARIDALLADSSHHIEFNGHLSNHNKHAVVALAGLGASAERIEEYYYQYVKETTYGFGLEPKRPSRYTVDDNNCLTLLGQRTSFSNWCEYFSAATERDGLPTILAKWMPILLPGWAGAFTHATIHLGWGLDYNHPRMIIEGLAYMAFSWVSCHPQRQTPSSLAKDATAIESLISISTMLKLDSAEYQAWAQRIQNGEIEPEKAKCHPELKRSGLQYRIAMSLAEGHPLMDAMPGWLLNEKMEQVWLQIHYIVAIIYLARPGDFVNLHLITSLYAMEQIASKLPEEQHRSVARNFWQGMMGILLSSGDFPDPQTLIHLDLRWKNNFDDVQDRDVAQQWRHIINAAIVEAEEHNPKLVYVAQKIWNRTYGLAIYREAASCFTTTPELPASFSQQADDGI
;
A
#
# COMPACT_ATOMS: atom_id res chain seq x y z
N MET A 1 -9.35 -11.44 -33.02
CA MET A 1 -9.01 -11.53 -31.58
C MET A 1 -7.60 -11.04 -31.27
N ALA A 2 -6.55 -11.47 -31.99
CA ALA A 2 -5.18 -10.97 -31.76
C ALA A 2 -5.04 -9.45 -31.97
N ASP A 3 -5.62 -8.91 -33.05
CA ASP A 3 -5.59 -7.47 -33.38
C ASP A 3 -6.37 -6.61 -32.35
N ALA A 4 -7.53 -7.09 -31.91
CA ALA A 4 -8.32 -6.44 -30.84
C ALA A 4 -7.65 -6.53 -29.45
N CYS A 5 -6.90 -7.61 -29.18
CA CYS A 5 -6.13 -7.74 -27.95
C CYS A 5 -4.90 -6.81 -27.96
N GLN A 6 -4.25 -6.70 -29.12
CA GLN A 6 -3.14 -5.78 -29.36
C GLN A 6 -3.59 -4.31 -29.25
N SER A 7 -4.79 -3.98 -29.75
CA SER A 7 -5.36 -2.64 -29.59
C SER A 7 -5.75 -2.33 -28.13
N ARG A 8 -6.28 -3.29 -27.36
CA ARG A 8 -6.57 -3.11 -25.93
C ARG A 8 -5.29 -2.86 -25.12
N LYS A 9 -4.25 -3.68 -25.30
CA LYS A 9 -2.98 -3.50 -24.59
C LYS A 9 -2.36 -2.15 -24.91
N ALA A 10 -2.32 -1.75 -26.18
CA ALA A 10 -1.76 -0.47 -26.60
C ALA A 10 -2.48 0.73 -25.96
N ARG A 11 -3.81 0.68 -25.84
CA ARG A 11 -4.62 1.71 -25.16
C ARG A 11 -4.28 1.78 -23.66
N ILE A 12 -4.18 0.63 -22.99
CA ILE A 12 -3.80 0.57 -21.57
C ILE A 12 -2.38 1.12 -21.36
N ASP A 13 -1.42 0.69 -22.18
CA ASP A 13 -0.04 1.18 -22.13
C ASP A 13 0.02 2.70 -22.35
N ALA A 14 -0.80 3.25 -23.25
CA ALA A 14 -0.88 4.70 -23.47
C ALA A 14 -1.39 5.45 -22.23
N LEU A 15 -2.41 4.94 -21.53
CA LEU A 15 -2.92 5.54 -20.29
C LEU A 15 -1.88 5.49 -19.16
N LEU A 16 -1.13 4.38 -19.04
CA LEU A 16 -0.06 4.23 -18.06
C LEU A 16 1.19 5.06 -18.42
N ALA A 17 1.38 5.42 -19.69
CA ALA A 17 2.45 6.28 -20.18
C ALA A 17 2.15 7.77 -20.02
N ASP A 18 0.88 8.15 -19.85
CA ASP A 18 0.52 9.55 -19.64
C ASP A 18 1.22 10.12 -18.40
N SER A 19 1.87 11.26 -18.60
CA SER A 19 2.58 11.99 -17.54
C SER A 19 2.01 13.38 -17.31
N SER A 20 0.92 13.77 -17.98
CA SER A 20 0.37 15.13 -17.93
C SER A 20 0.00 15.61 -16.52
N HIS A 21 -0.32 14.69 -15.62
CA HIS A 21 -0.74 14.97 -14.25
C HIS A 21 0.36 14.68 -13.22
N HIS A 22 0.33 15.41 -12.11
CA HIS A 22 1.20 15.15 -10.97
C HIS A 22 0.81 13.84 -10.24
N ILE A 23 1.76 13.28 -9.49
CA ILE A 23 1.58 12.03 -8.72
C ILE A 23 0.68 12.21 -7.50
N GLU A 24 0.52 13.47 -7.07
CA GLU A 24 -0.37 13.91 -6.01
C GLU A 24 -1.14 15.16 -6.45
N PHE A 25 -2.33 15.37 -5.89
CA PHE A 25 -3.17 16.55 -6.09
C PHE A 25 -3.67 17.07 -4.75
N ASN A 26 -4.17 18.31 -4.72
CA ASN A 26 -4.63 19.01 -3.53
C ASN A 26 -3.71 18.79 -2.33
N GLY A 27 -2.45 19.22 -2.46
CA GLY A 27 -1.38 18.91 -1.50
C GLY A 27 -0.81 17.51 -1.72
N HIS A 28 -1.29 16.53 -0.96
CA HIS A 28 -0.74 15.16 -0.86
C HIS A 28 -1.79 14.04 -1.03
N LEU A 29 -2.94 14.33 -1.66
CA LEU A 29 -3.84 13.26 -2.09
C LEU A 29 -3.18 12.53 -3.25
N SER A 30 -3.02 11.22 -3.12
CA SER A 30 -2.38 10.40 -4.15
C SER A 30 -3.23 10.38 -5.42
N ASN A 31 -2.61 10.42 -6.59
CA ASN A 31 -3.29 10.16 -7.86
C ASN A 31 -3.44 8.63 -8.06
N HIS A 32 -4.67 8.13 -8.15
CA HIS A 32 -4.94 6.70 -8.25
C HIS A 32 -5.12 6.19 -9.68
N ASN A 33 -5.11 7.05 -10.70
CA ASN A 33 -5.61 6.67 -12.02
C ASN A 33 -4.89 5.44 -12.59
N LYS A 34 -3.57 5.34 -12.40
CA LYS A 34 -2.78 4.24 -12.96
C LYS A 34 -3.02 2.94 -12.20
N HIS A 35 -3.25 3.03 -10.89
CA HIS A 35 -3.65 1.86 -10.10
C HIS A 35 -5.01 1.32 -10.54
N ALA A 36 -5.97 2.21 -10.80
CA ALA A 36 -7.29 1.84 -11.29
C ALA A 36 -7.22 1.23 -12.71
N VAL A 37 -6.41 1.81 -13.61
CA VAL A 37 -6.16 1.23 -14.95
C VAL A 37 -5.65 -0.21 -14.84
N VAL A 38 -4.63 -0.47 -14.00
CA VAL A 38 -4.09 -1.82 -13.80
C VAL A 38 -5.16 -2.76 -13.23
N ALA A 39 -5.90 -2.34 -12.19
CA ALA A 39 -6.94 -3.16 -11.58
C ALA A 39 -8.07 -3.49 -12.57
N LEU A 40 -8.65 -2.49 -13.22
CA LEU A 40 -9.73 -2.67 -14.20
C LEU A 40 -9.26 -3.53 -15.39
N ALA A 41 -8.02 -3.32 -15.85
CA ALA A 41 -7.44 -4.15 -16.90
C ALA A 41 -7.34 -5.61 -16.48
N GLY A 42 -6.88 -5.87 -15.25
CA GLY A 42 -6.74 -7.21 -14.66
C GLY A 42 -8.07 -7.90 -14.36
N LEU A 43 -9.11 -7.12 -14.05
CA LEU A 43 -10.49 -7.59 -13.86
C LEU A 43 -11.24 -7.84 -15.17
N GLY A 44 -10.62 -7.54 -16.31
CA GLY A 44 -11.20 -7.82 -17.63
C GLY A 44 -12.15 -6.74 -18.15
N ALA A 45 -12.12 -5.52 -17.61
CA ALA A 45 -12.88 -4.39 -18.16
C ALA A 45 -12.50 -4.12 -19.63
N SER A 46 -13.45 -3.61 -20.42
CA SER A 46 -13.19 -3.19 -21.80
C SER A 46 -12.25 -1.98 -21.83
N ALA A 47 -11.53 -1.79 -22.94
CA ALA A 47 -10.64 -0.64 -23.10
C ALA A 47 -11.41 0.69 -23.01
N GLU A 48 -12.63 0.73 -23.55
CA GLU A 48 -13.52 1.89 -23.48
C GLU A 48 -13.89 2.24 -22.05
N ARG A 49 -14.21 1.24 -21.21
CA ARG A 49 -14.55 1.47 -19.80
C ARG A 49 -13.35 1.97 -19.00
N ILE A 50 -12.15 1.44 -19.28
CA ILE A 50 -10.91 1.88 -18.63
C ILE A 50 -10.59 3.33 -19.00
N GLU A 51 -10.70 3.70 -20.28
CA GLU A 51 -10.50 5.08 -20.73
C GLU A 51 -11.55 6.02 -20.16
N GLU A 52 -12.82 5.62 -20.15
CA GLU A 52 -13.89 6.40 -19.54
C GLU A 52 -13.57 6.70 -18.07
N TYR A 53 -13.24 5.66 -17.29
CA TYR A 53 -12.86 5.83 -15.89
C TYR A 53 -11.66 6.79 -15.76
N TYR A 54 -10.61 6.59 -16.56
CA TYR A 54 -9.42 7.41 -16.55
C TYR A 54 -9.73 8.89 -16.73
N TYR A 55 -10.46 9.23 -17.80
CA TYR A 55 -10.75 10.63 -18.14
C TYR A 55 -11.78 11.26 -17.18
N GLN A 56 -12.73 10.48 -16.64
CA GLN A 56 -13.62 10.95 -15.58
C GLN A 56 -12.84 11.29 -14.32
N TYR A 57 -11.95 10.39 -13.86
CA TYR A 57 -11.13 10.60 -12.66
C TYR A 57 -10.16 11.79 -12.81
N VAL A 58 -9.59 11.98 -14.01
CA VAL A 58 -8.78 13.18 -14.33
C VAL A 58 -9.57 14.47 -14.11
N LYS A 59 -10.83 14.50 -14.54
CA LYS A 59 -11.70 15.66 -14.42
C LYS A 59 -12.15 15.90 -12.99
N GLU A 60 -12.57 14.84 -12.30
CA GLU A 60 -13.11 14.90 -10.95
C GLU A 60 -12.94 13.54 -10.26
N THR A 61 -12.10 13.54 -9.23
CA THR A 61 -11.89 12.39 -8.34
C THR A 61 -13.09 12.23 -7.40
N THR A 62 -13.15 11.12 -6.69
CA THR A 62 -14.15 10.85 -5.64
C THR A 62 -14.14 11.87 -4.50
N TYR A 63 -13.06 12.63 -4.36
CA TYR A 63 -12.93 13.74 -3.43
C TYR A 63 -13.45 15.09 -3.96
N GLY A 64 -13.96 15.14 -5.20
CA GLY A 64 -14.49 16.35 -5.82
C GLY A 64 -13.43 17.30 -6.40
N PHE A 65 -12.19 16.83 -6.61
CA PHE A 65 -11.10 17.60 -7.20
C PHE A 65 -10.66 16.99 -8.53
N GLY A 66 -10.35 17.82 -9.52
CA GLY A 66 -9.62 17.37 -10.71
C GLY A 66 -8.14 17.14 -10.43
N LEU A 67 -7.50 16.32 -11.26
CA LEU A 67 -6.05 16.10 -11.16
C LEU A 67 -5.26 17.36 -11.55
N GLU A 68 -4.18 17.60 -10.82
CA GLU A 68 -3.29 18.73 -11.04
C GLU A 68 -2.25 18.44 -12.13
N PRO A 69 -1.82 19.46 -12.90
CA PRO A 69 -0.71 19.31 -13.83
C PRO A 69 0.61 19.06 -13.06
N LYS A 70 1.66 18.65 -13.78
CA LYS A 70 3.02 18.53 -13.21
C LYS A 70 3.43 19.79 -12.46
N ARG A 71 4.00 19.60 -11.27
CA ARG A 71 4.61 20.68 -10.48
C ARG A 71 6.05 20.95 -10.91
N PRO A 72 6.52 22.21 -10.84
CA PRO A 72 7.90 22.55 -11.14
C PRO A 72 8.85 21.89 -10.13
N SER A 73 10.05 21.52 -10.59
CA SER A 73 11.06 20.97 -9.69
C SER A 73 11.84 22.09 -9.02
N ARG A 74 12.01 21.99 -7.70
CA ARG A 74 12.79 22.95 -6.90
C ARG A 74 14.30 22.70 -6.98
N TYR A 75 14.68 21.44 -7.14
CA TYR A 75 16.08 21.00 -7.19
C TYR A 75 16.27 20.02 -8.35
N THR A 76 17.43 20.07 -8.98
CA THR A 76 17.92 18.94 -9.78
C THR A 76 18.29 17.80 -8.83
N VAL A 77 17.94 16.56 -9.18
CA VAL A 77 18.29 15.38 -8.38
C VAL A 77 19.52 14.71 -8.98
N ASP A 78 20.55 14.50 -8.17
CA ASP A 78 21.80 13.85 -8.56
C ASP A 78 22.37 12.98 -7.43
N ASP A 79 23.48 12.28 -7.69
CA ASP A 79 24.11 11.37 -6.73
C ASP A 79 24.64 12.06 -5.46
N ASN A 80 24.86 13.39 -5.49
CA ASN A 80 25.36 14.15 -4.34
C ASN A 80 24.24 14.58 -3.40
N ASN A 81 23.01 14.76 -3.89
CA ASN A 81 21.89 15.30 -3.12
C ASN A 81 20.70 14.35 -2.97
N CYS A 82 20.62 13.26 -3.73
CA CYS A 82 19.43 12.40 -3.75
C CYS A 82 19.02 11.90 -2.35
N LEU A 83 19.98 11.47 -1.52
CA LEU A 83 19.68 10.97 -0.17
C LEU A 83 19.18 12.07 0.78
N THR A 84 19.60 13.32 0.59
CA THR A 84 19.14 14.43 1.44
C THR A 84 17.73 14.89 1.04
N LEU A 85 17.34 14.66 -0.21
CA LEU A 85 16.02 15.01 -0.77
C LEU A 85 14.92 13.99 -0.47
N LEU A 86 15.24 12.84 0.14
CA LEU A 86 14.23 11.83 0.51
C LEU A 86 13.15 12.41 1.42
N GLY A 87 11.88 12.18 1.08
CA GLY A 87 10.73 12.59 1.90
C GLY A 87 10.47 14.09 1.93
N GLN A 88 11.29 14.91 1.26
CA GLN A 88 11.08 16.35 1.17
C GLN A 88 9.88 16.73 0.33
N ARG A 89 9.30 15.77 -0.42
CA ARG A 89 8.12 15.98 -1.26
C ARG A 89 8.28 17.19 -2.19
N THR A 90 9.47 17.33 -2.79
CA THR A 90 9.73 18.30 -3.86
C THR A 90 10.35 17.60 -5.07
N SER A 91 10.26 18.24 -6.24
CA SER A 91 11.04 17.85 -7.43
C SER A 91 10.72 16.46 -8.00
N PHE A 92 9.45 16.04 -7.96
CA PHE A 92 9.02 14.73 -8.46
C PHE A 92 9.43 14.47 -9.93
N SER A 93 9.33 15.49 -10.80
CA SER A 93 9.75 15.36 -12.20
C SER A 93 11.25 15.09 -12.33
N ASN A 94 12.10 15.78 -11.56
CA ASN A 94 13.54 15.52 -11.55
C ASN A 94 13.90 14.18 -10.90
N TRP A 95 13.14 13.69 -9.90
CA TRP A 95 13.28 12.32 -9.42
C TRP A 95 13.00 11.29 -10.52
N CYS A 96 11.98 11.53 -11.34
CA CYS A 96 11.67 10.68 -12.50
C CYS A 96 12.81 10.67 -13.52
N GLU A 97 13.39 11.83 -13.84
CA GLU A 97 14.53 11.95 -14.76
C GLU A 97 15.76 11.22 -14.22
N TYR A 98 16.05 11.39 -12.92
CA TYR A 98 17.14 10.69 -12.24
C TYR A 98 17.00 9.17 -12.36
N PHE A 99 15.85 8.61 -12.01
CA PHE A 99 15.63 7.16 -12.09
C PHE A 99 15.57 6.66 -13.54
N SER A 100 15.02 7.42 -14.49
CA SER A 100 15.05 7.06 -15.92
C SER A 100 16.49 6.90 -16.39
N ALA A 101 17.33 7.92 -16.20
CA ALA A 101 18.73 7.91 -16.59
C ALA A 101 19.52 6.79 -15.90
N ALA A 102 19.26 6.56 -14.61
CA ALA A 102 19.90 5.49 -13.85
C ALA A 102 19.52 4.10 -14.39
N THR A 103 18.23 3.87 -14.70
CA THR A 103 17.77 2.58 -15.25
C THR A 103 18.22 2.34 -16.69
N GLU A 104 18.31 3.39 -17.51
CA GLU A 104 18.85 3.31 -18.87
C GLU A 104 20.33 2.94 -18.86
N ARG A 105 21.10 3.48 -17.91
CA ARG A 105 22.54 3.23 -17.78
C ARG A 105 22.85 1.86 -17.16
N ASP A 106 22.21 1.51 -16.05
CA ASP A 106 22.62 0.39 -15.20
C ASP A 106 21.65 -0.81 -15.27
N GLY A 107 20.48 -0.63 -15.87
CA GLY A 107 19.40 -1.62 -15.93
C GLY A 107 18.53 -1.65 -14.66
N LEU A 108 17.24 -1.94 -14.83
CA LEU A 108 16.27 -1.97 -13.73
C LEU A 108 16.65 -2.91 -12.57
N PRO A 109 17.10 -4.17 -12.78
CA PRO A 109 17.47 -5.05 -11.68
C PRO A 109 18.58 -4.47 -10.79
N THR A 110 19.60 -3.84 -11.40
CA THR A 110 20.70 -3.18 -10.70
C THR A 110 20.19 -2.00 -9.87
N ILE A 111 19.33 -1.16 -10.45
CA ILE A 111 18.73 -0.02 -9.76
C ILE A 111 17.86 -0.48 -8.59
N LEU A 112 17.03 -1.52 -8.77
CA LEU A 112 16.21 -2.07 -7.69
C LEU A 112 17.08 -2.62 -6.56
N ALA A 113 18.09 -3.45 -6.86
CA ALA A 113 18.97 -4.03 -5.85
C ALA A 113 19.75 -2.96 -5.06
N LYS A 114 20.09 -1.83 -5.70
CA LYS A 114 20.76 -0.68 -5.07
C LYS A 114 19.80 0.15 -4.21
N TRP A 115 18.64 0.51 -4.74
CA TRP A 115 17.76 1.51 -4.14
C TRP A 115 16.72 0.94 -3.18
N MET A 116 16.27 -0.30 -3.35
CA MET A 116 15.25 -0.88 -2.47
C MET A 116 15.68 -0.95 -1.00
N PRO A 117 16.93 -1.30 -0.64
CA PRO A 117 17.38 -1.20 0.76
C PRO A 117 17.26 0.21 1.38
N ILE A 118 17.29 1.26 0.55
CA ILE A 118 17.16 2.67 0.98
C ILE A 118 15.69 3.10 1.04
N LEU A 119 14.89 2.70 0.04
CA LEU A 119 13.51 3.16 -0.14
C LEU A 119 12.48 2.31 0.63
N LEU A 120 12.70 1.01 0.83
CA LEU A 120 11.76 0.13 1.54
C LEU A 120 11.50 0.50 2.99
N PRO A 121 12.46 1.03 3.77
CA PRO A 121 12.13 1.64 5.06
C PRO A 121 11.05 2.72 4.95
N GLY A 122 10.93 3.38 3.80
CA GLY A 122 9.98 4.44 3.50
C GLY A 122 8.60 3.99 3.02
N TRP A 123 8.31 2.68 2.98
CA TRP A 123 7.18 2.13 2.20
C TRP A 123 5.79 2.65 2.64
N ALA A 124 5.65 3.06 3.89
CA ALA A 124 4.40 3.61 4.43
C ALA A 124 4.13 5.07 3.99
N GLY A 125 5.13 5.72 3.39
CA GLY A 125 5.04 7.06 2.82
C GLY A 125 3.88 7.21 1.82
N ALA A 126 3.32 8.41 1.75
CA ALA A 126 2.10 8.71 0.99
C ALA A 126 0.93 7.74 1.28
N PHE A 127 0.79 7.30 2.54
CA PHE A 127 -0.14 6.24 2.93
C PHE A 127 -0.03 5.00 2.02
N THR A 128 1.19 4.49 1.84
CA THR A 128 1.54 3.32 1.02
C THR A 128 1.40 3.46 -0.50
N HIS A 129 0.88 4.59 -1.01
CA HIS A 129 0.60 4.76 -2.44
C HIS A 129 1.85 4.70 -3.31
N ALA A 130 2.97 5.22 -2.83
CA ALA A 130 4.24 5.13 -3.55
C ALA A 130 4.67 3.68 -3.78
N THR A 131 4.53 2.84 -2.75
CA THR A 131 4.83 1.41 -2.80
C THR A 131 3.85 0.68 -3.72
N ILE A 132 2.55 0.97 -3.63
CA ILE A 132 1.53 0.44 -4.53
C ILE A 132 1.90 0.75 -5.99
N HIS A 133 2.26 2.00 -6.28
CA HIS A 133 2.62 2.45 -7.62
C HIS A 133 3.81 1.67 -8.20
N LEU A 134 4.89 1.52 -7.42
CA LEU A 134 6.06 0.76 -7.86
C LEU A 134 5.73 -0.73 -8.05
N GLY A 135 5.18 -1.37 -7.04
CA GLY A 135 4.93 -2.82 -7.08
C GLY A 135 3.95 -3.22 -8.19
N TRP A 136 2.96 -2.38 -8.46
CA TRP A 136 1.99 -2.64 -9.53
C TRP A 136 2.57 -2.32 -10.91
N GLY A 137 3.42 -1.30 -11.01
CA GLY A 137 4.21 -1.06 -12.21
C GLY A 137 5.12 -2.24 -12.56
N LEU A 138 5.70 -2.91 -11.54
CA LEU A 138 6.51 -4.12 -11.70
C LEU A 138 5.68 -5.38 -12.06
N ASP A 139 4.48 -5.52 -11.49
CA ASP A 139 3.53 -6.60 -11.83
C ASP A 139 3.07 -6.49 -13.28
N TYR A 140 2.60 -5.30 -13.67
CA TYR A 140 2.16 -5.03 -15.05
C TYR A 140 3.33 -4.93 -16.03
N ASN A 141 4.54 -4.69 -15.53
CA ASN A 141 5.77 -4.47 -16.30
C ASN A 141 5.69 -3.23 -17.22
N HIS A 142 5.25 -2.09 -16.67
CA HIS A 142 5.15 -0.82 -17.40
C HIS A 142 6.32 0.13 -17.07
N PRO A 143 7.23 0.44 -18.02
CA PRO A 143 8.45 1.21 -17.74
C PRO A 143 8.20 2.56 -17.07
N ARG A 144 7.27 3.37 -17.58
CA ARG A 144 6.97 4.71 -17.03
C ARG A 144 6.44 4.63 -15.59
N MET A 145 5.58 3.66 -15.31
CA MET A 145 4.96 3.51 -13.99
C MET A 145 6.00 3.01 -12.96
N ILE A 146 6.96 2.18 -13.40
CA ILE A 146 8.09 1.76 -12.56
C ILE A 146 8.96 2.96 -12.18
N ILE A 147 9.31 3.83 -13.15
CA ILE A 147 10.10 5.05 -12.88
C ILE A 147 9.34 6.01 -11.96
N GLU A 148 8.03 6.23 -12.20
CA GLU A 148 7.20 7.02 -11.28
C GLU A 148 7.15 6.41 -9.88
N GLY A 149 7.07 5.09 -9.76
CA GLY A 149 7.05 4.40 -8.47
C GLY A 149 8.35 4.57 -7.69
N LEU A 150 9.51 4.42 -8.34
CA LEU A 150 10.82 4.70 -7.74
C LEU A 150 10.91 6.15 -7.27
N ALA A 151 10.54 7.09 -8.14
CA ALA A 151 10.52 8.51 -7.85
C ALA A 151 9.57 8.84 -6.69
N TYR A 152 8.38 8.22 -6.66
CA TYR A 152 7.37 8.48 -5.64
C TYR A 152 7.83 7.97 -4.27
N MET A 153 8.43 6.78 -4.21
CA MET A 153 8.99 6.25 -2.96
C MET A 153 10.08 7.14 -2.39
N ALA A 154 10.92 7.74 -3.23
CA ALA A 154 11.91 8.73 -2.81
C ALA A 154 11.26 10.05 -2.37
N PHE A 155 10.33 10.56 -3.18
CA PHE A 155 9.61 11.82 -2.98
C PHE A 155 8.84 11.84 -1.66
N SER A 156 8.10 10.77 -1.33
CA SER A 156 7.21 10.71 -0.16
C SER A 156 7.75 9.86 0.99
N TRP A 157 9.06 9.59 1.02
CA TRP A 157 9.69 8.68 1.98
C TRP A 157 9.40 9.04 3.44
N VAL A 158 8.91 8.06 4.22
CA VAL A 158 8.72 8.17 5.68
C VAL A 158 9.13 6.84 6.32
N SER A 159 10.16 6.85 7.16
CA SER A 159 10.73 5.62 7.72
C SER A 159 9.77 4.87 8.63
N CYS A 160 9.71 3.55 8.51
CA CYS A 160 9.17 2.65 9.53
C CYS A 160 10.22 2.27 10.60
N HIS A 161 11.46 2.75 10.46
CA HIS A 161 12.58 2.56 11.39
C HIS A 161 12.98 1.08 11.65
N PRO A 162 13.34 0.32 10.59
CA PRO A 162 13.73 -1.10 10.71
C PRO A 162 14.91 -1.36 11.64
N GLN A 163 15.75 -0.35 11.90
CA GLN A 163 16.84 -0.42 12.86
C GLN A 163 16.40 -0.63 14.31
N ARG A 164 15.15 -0.32 14.67
CA ARG A 164 14.61 -0.59 16.01
C ARG A 164 14.16 -2.04 16.18
N GLN A 165 14.05 -2.80 15.10
CA GLN A 165 13.53 -4.15 15.16
C GLN A 165 14.40 -5.05 16.03
N THR A 166 13.78 -5.75 16.98
CA THR A 166 14.43 -6.72 17.85
C THR A 166 13.72 -8.06 17.80
N PRO A 167 14.43 -9.19 17.93
CA PRO A 167 13.77 -10.49 18.08
C PRO A 167 12.80 -10.47 19.27
N SER A 168 11.56 -10.84 19.02
CA SER A 168 10.50 -10.78 20.03
C SER A 168 10.62 -11.93 21.04
N SER A 169 10.17 -11.71 22.28
CA SER A 169 9.86 -12.80 23.21
C SER A 169 8.66 -13.66 22.74
N LEU A 170 7.85 -13.12 21.82
CA LEU A 170 6.86 -13.85 21.01
C LEU A 170 7.51 -14.79 19.97
N ALA A 171 8.84 -14.99 19.99
CA ALA A 171 9.53 -15.98 19.17
C ALA A 171 9.03 -17.44 19.36
N LYS A 172 8.12 -17.68 20.32
CA LYS A 172 7.42 -18.95 20.51
C LYS A 172 6.18 -19.12 19.64
N ASP A 173 5.61 -18.04 19.10
CA ASP A 173 4.47 -18.14 18.18
C ASP A 173 4.92 -18.85 16.90
N ALA A 174 4.21 -19.92 16.54
CA ALA A 174 4.52 -20.71 15.36
C ALA A 174 4.02 -20.03 14.08
N THR A 175 3.00 -19.16 14.18
CA THR A 175 2.36 -18.54 13.00
C THR A 175 2.06 -17.05 13.15
N ALA A 176 1.86 -16.36 12.03
CA ALA A 176 1.51 -14.95 11.99
C ALA A 176 0.16 -14.64 12.66
N ILE A 177 -0.82 -15.56 12.58
CA ILE A 177 -2.13 -15.38 13.22
C ILE A 177 -2.02 -15.48 14.75
N GLU A 178 -1.19 -16.39 15.26
CA GLU A 178 -0.88 -16.47 16.70
C GLU A 178 -0.23 -15.18 17.20
N SER A 179 0.75 -14.65 16.45
CA SER A 179 1.35 -13.35 16.79
C SER A 179 0.35 -12.20 16.77
N LEU A 180 -0.55 -12.16 15.80
CA LEU A 180 -1.59 -11.14 15.73
C LEU A 180 -2.54 -11.20 16.95
N ILE A 181 -2.97 -12.41 17.34
CA ILE A 181 -3.83 -12.63 18.51
C ILE A 181 -3.09 -12.30 19.81
N SER A 182 -1.83 -12.71 19.95
CA SER A 182 -0.98 -12.39 21.11
C SER A 182 -0.78 -10.89 21.27
N ILE A 183 -0.47 -10.17 20.18
CA ILE A 183 -0.34 -8.71 20.16
C ILE A 183 -1.64 -8.06 20.61
N SER A 184 -2.77 -8.44 20.01
CA SER A 184 -4.09 -7.91 20.40
C SER A 184 -4.39 -8.17 21.88
N THR A 185 -4.05 -9.35 22.39
CA THR A 185 -4.26 -9.72 23.79
C THR A 185 -3.43 -8.85 24.73
N MET A 186 -2.16 -8.61 24.42
CA MET A 186 -1.29 -7.73 25.21
C MET A 186 -1.78 -6.28 25.21
N LEU A 187 -2.18 -5.74 24.04
CA LEU A 187 -2.77 -4.40 23.95
C LEU A 187 -4.05 -4.27 24.78
N LYS A 188 -4.85 -5.34 24.88
CA LYS A 188 -6.07 -5.36 25.69
C LYS A 188 -5.77 -5.41 27.19
N LEU A 189 -4.77 -6.18 27.60
CA LEU A 189 -4.33 -6.26 29.00
C LEU A 189 -3.79 -4.91 29.49
N ASP A 190 -2.96 -4.25 28.68
CA ASP A 190 -2.36 -2.94 28.98
C ASP A 190 -3.11 -1.79 28.29
N SER A 191 -4.44 -1.90 28.20
CA SER A 191 -5.27 -0.98 27.42
C SER A 191 -5.11 0.49 27.82
N ALA A 192 -4.94 0.80 29.11
CA ALA A 192 -4.73 2.16 29.57
C ALA A 192 -3.43 2.78 29.02
N GLU A 193 -2.34 2.02 28.99
CA GLU A 193 -1.05 2.48 28.46
C GLU A 193 -1.10 2.62 26.93
N TYR A 194 -1.71 1.65 26.25
CA TYR A 194 -1.91 1.71 24.80
C TYR A 194 -2.75 2.92 24.38
N GLN A 195 -3.87 3.18 25.07
CA GLN A 195 -4.71 4.35 24.80
C GLN A 195 -3.98 5.66 25.08
N ALA A 196 -3.22 5.75 26.17
CA ALA A 196 -2.41 6.93 26.46
C ALA A 196 -1.37 7.18 25.36
N TRP A 197 -0.67 6.14 24.89
CA TRP A 197 0.28 6.24 23.78
C TRP A 197 -0.41 6.71 22.49
N ALA A 198 -1.57 6.13 22.14
CA ALA A 198 -2.31 6.50 20.93
C ALA A 198 -2.85 7.94 20.99
N GLN A 199 -3.35 8.37 22.14
CA GLN A 199 -3.84 9.74 22.35
C GLN A 199 -2.72 10.77 22.20
N ARG A 200 -1.51 10.51 22.73
CA ARG A 200 -0.35 11.39 22.52
C ARG A 200 -0.06 11.63 21.03
N ILE A 201 -0.15 10.58 20.22
CA ILE A 201 0.02 10.68 18.76
C ILE A 201 -1.12 11.48 18.13
N GLN A 202 -2.37 11.18 18.49
CA GLN A 202 -3.57 11.81 17.93
C GLN A 202 -3.66 13.30 18.27
N ASN A 203 -3.23 13.68 19.47
CA ASN A 203 -3.19 15.06 19.95
C ASN A 203 -2.00 15.86 19.39
N GLY A 204 -1.09 15.22 18.64
CA GLY A 204 0.08 15.88 18.07
C GLY A 204 1.14 16.25 19.12
N GLU A 205 1.23 15.49 20.21
CA GLU A 205 2.20 15.70 21.30
C GLU A 205 3.59 15.12 20.98
N ILE A 206 3.74 14.47 19.82
CA ILE A 206 5.02 13.99 19.31
C ILE A 206 5.69 15.11 18.50
N GLU A 207 6.94 15.40 18.82
CA GLU A 207 7.77 16.38 18.11
C GLU A 207 7.84 16.02 16.60
N PRO A 208 7.39 16.91 15.69
CA PRO A 208 7.36 16.63 14.25
C PRO A 208 8.73 16.24 13.67
N GLU A 209 9.81 16.78 14.24
CA GLU A 209 11.21 16.53 13.87
C GLU A 209 11.59 15.06 14.02
N LYS A 210 10.92 14.32 14.92
CA LYS A 210 11.16 12.89 15.16
C LYS A 210 10.82 12.06 13.92
N ALA A 211 9.74 12.39 13.22
CA ALA A 211 9.31 11.67 12.04
C ALA A 211 10.02 12.11 10.75
N LYS A 212 10.61 13.31 10.75
CA LYS A 212 11.22 13.93 9.56
C LYS A 212 10.29 13.92 8.34
N CYS A 213 8.97 14.01 8.57
CA CYS A 213 7.98 14.03 7.50
C CYS A 213 7.66 15.47 7.10
N HIS A 214 7.17 15.66 5.88
CA HIS A 214 6.82 16.98 5.39
C HIS A 214 5.71 17.64 6.24
N PRO A 215 5.82 18.94 6.60
CA PRO A 215 4.85 19.64 7.45
C PRO A 215 3.40 19.60 6.93
N GLU A 216 3.20 19.62 5.61
CA GLU A 216 1.87 19.56 5.00
C GLU A 216 1.07 18.32 5.42
N LEU A 217 1.72 17.22 5.78
CA LEU A 217 1.00 16.02 6.19
C LEU A 217 0.06 16.28 7.38
N LYS A 218 0.34 17.29 8.22
CA LYS A 218 -0.57 17.72 9.30
C LYS A 218 -1.99 17.98 8.78
N ARG A 219 -2.12 18.52 7.55
CA ARG A 219 -3.40 18.76 6.90
C ARG A 219 -4.16 17.46 6.59
N SER A 220 -3.46 16.35 6.34
CA SER A 220 -4.06 15.01 6.17
C SER A 220 -4.75 14.50 7.44
N GLY A 221 -4.19 14.79 8.61
CA GLY A 221 -4.46 14.06 9.85
C GLY A 221 -3.95 12.61 9.80
N LEU A 222 -4.47 11.77 8.90
CA LEU A 222 -4.16 10.34 8.82
C LEU A 222 -2.68 10.07 8.51
N GLN A 223 -2.15 10.60 7.40
CA GLN A 223 -0.74 10.40 7.03
C GLN A 223 0.22 10.88 8.11
N TYR A 224 -0.11 12.02 8.74
CA TYR A 224 0.69 12.58 9.83
C TYR A 224 0.68 11.68 11.07
N ARG A 225 -0.48 11.19 11.50
CA ARG A 225 -0.59 10.28 12.66
C ARG A 225 0.21 9.00 12.43
N ILE A 226 0.17 8.43 11.22
CA ILE A 226 0.96 7.25 10.88
C ILE A 226 2.46 7.58 10.95
N ALA A 227 2.90 8.69 10.36
CA ALA A 227 4.30 9.11 10.43
C ALA A 227 4.78 9.32 11.89
N MET A 228 3.97 9.96 12.73
CA MET A 228 4.25 10.14 14.16
C MET A 228 4.28 8.81 14.90
N SER A 229 3.37 7.89 14.61
CA SER A 229 3.33 6.56 15.22
C SER A 229 4.59 5.74 14.90
N LEU A 230 5.02 5.73 13.64
CA LEU A 230 6.26 5.09 13.20
C LEU A 230 7.49 5.74 13.84
N ALA A 231 7.48 7.05 14.00
CA ALA A 231 8.57 7.79 14.63
C ALA A 231 8.67 7.52 16.13
N GLU A 232 7.54 7.58 16.84
CA GLU A 232 7.45 7.31 18.27
C GLU A 232 7.89 5.89 18.59
N GLY A 233 7.43 4.92 17.78
CA GLY A 233 7.67 3.51 17.99
C GLY A 233 6.79 2.92 19.10
N HIS A 234 6.75 1.60 19.16
CA HIS A 234 6.07 0.85 20.21
C HIS A 234 6.77 -0.52 20.36
N PRO A 235 6.96 -1.08 21.58
CA PRO A 235 7.64 -2.36 21.74
C PRO A 235 7.05 -3.49 20.89
N LEU A 236 5.71 -3.57 20.79
CA LEU A 236 5.02 -4.55 19.94
C LEU A 236 5.17 -4.27 18.43
N MET A 237 5.44 -3.03 18.03
CA MET A 237 5.73 -2.66 16.64
C MET A 237 7.14 -3.09 16.22
N ASP A 238 8.10 -2.90 17.12
CA ASP A 238 9.51 -3.18 16.88
C ASP A 238 9.86 -4.67 17.15
N ALA A 239 8.91 -5.46 17.64
CA ALA A 239 9.05 -6.89 17.89
C ALA A 239 8.98 -7.72 16.59
N MET A 240 10.03 -8.50 16.31
CA MET A 240 10.07 -9.45 15.20
C MET A 240 9.69 -10.87 15.65
N PRO A 241 8.59 -11.44 15.14
CA PRO A 241 8.20 -12.80 15.50
C PRO A 241 9.09 -13.87 14.84
N GLY A 242 9.13 -15.06 15.43
CA GLY A 242 10.03 -16.15 15.03
C GLY A 242 9.78 -16.67 13.60
N TRP A 243 8.51 -16.81 13.22
CA TRP A 243 8.13 -17.26 11.87
C TRP A 243 8.67 -16.32 10.78
N LEU A 244 8.72 -15.02 11.03
CA LEU A 244 9.24 -14.03 10.08
C LEU A 244 10.76 -14.17 9.86
N LEU A 245 11.49 -14.74 10.82
CA LEU A 245 12.93 -14.95 10.74
C LEU A 245 13.28 -16.30 10.10
N ASN A 246 12.53 -17.35 10.45
CA ASN A 246 12.96 -18.73 10.21
C ASN A 246 12.19 -19.42 9.08
N GLU A 247 10.97 -19.00 8.77
CA GLU A 247 10.16 -19.65 7.73
C GLU A 247 10.66 -19.33 6.32
N LYS A 248 10.31 -20.21 5.38
CA LYS A 248 10.53 -19.98 3.95
C LYS A 248 9.72 -18.77 3.49
N MET A 249 10.28 -17.95 2.59
CA MET A 249 9.65 -16.69 2.17
C MET A 249 8.25 -16.88 1.56
N GLU A 250 8.02 -17.95 0.81
CA GLU A 250 6.69 -18.29 0.29
C GLU A 250 5.65 -18.42 1.43
N GLN A 251 6.01 -19.13 2.50
CA GLN A 251 5.14 -19.31 3.67
C GLN A 251 4.97 -18.00 4.46
N VAL A 252 6.02 -17.19 4.55
CA VAL A 252 5.94 -15.84 5.15
C VAL A 252 4.90 -14.99 4.41
N TRP A 253 4.94 -14.95 3.07
CA TRP A 253 3.98 -14.17 2.30
C TRP A 253 2.55 -14.69 2.46
N LEU A 254 2.33 -16.01 2.36
CA LEU A 254 1.00 -16.60 2.55
C LEU A 254 0.42 -16.28 3.94
N GLN A 255 1.24 -16.36 4.99
CA GLN A 255 0.82 -16.02 6.34
C GLN A 255 0.47 -14.54 6.49
N ILE A 256 1.27 -13.63 5.92
CA ILE A 256 1.00 -12.19 5.98
C ILE A 256 -0.27 -11.83 5.20
N HIS A 257 -0.48 -12.39 4.00
CA HIS A 257 -1.71 -12.19 3.22
C HIS A 257 -2.95 -12.64 3.98
N TYR A 258 -2.86 -13.79 4.65
CA TYR A 258 -3.95 -14.30 5.46
C TYR A 258 -4.30 -13.37 6.63
N ILE A 259 -3.31 -12.94 7.43
CA ILE A 259 -3.59 -12.05 8.57
C ILE A 259 -4.08 -10.67 8.14
N VAL A 260 -3.63 -10.14 6.99
CA VAL A 260 -4.11 -8.86 6.47
C VAL A 260 -5.57 -8.98 6.01
N ALA A 261 -5.97 -10.12 5.43
CA ALA A 261 -7.38 -10.39 5.15
C ALA A 261 -8.21 -10.54 6.44
N ILE A 262 -7.69 -11.18 7.49
CA ILE A 262 -8.33 -11.26 8.81
C ILE A 262 -8.51 -9.86 9.43
N ILE A 263 -7.47 -9.02 9.40
CA ILE A 263 -7.52 -7.63 9.89
C ILE A 263 -8.59 -6.84 9.14
N TYR A 264 -8.66 -7.00 7.82
CA TYR A 264 -9.69 -6.34 7.01
C TYR A 264 -11.10 -6.83 7.35
N LEU A 265 -11.31 -8.14 7.48
CA LEU A 265 -12.63 -8.69 7.83
C LEU A 265 -13.03 -8.46 9.30
N ALA A 266 -12.10 -8.07 10.16
CA ALA A 266 -12.44 -7.57 11.50
C ALA A 266 -13.14 -6.19 11.43
N ARG A 267 -12.93 -5.43 10.36
CA ARG A 267 -13.65 -4.19 10.03
C ARG A 267 -13.94 -4.11 8.53
N PRO A 268 -14.93 -4.88 8.04
CA PRO A 268 -15.22 -4.96 6.61
C PRO A 268 -15.48 -3.58 6.01
N GLY A 269 -14.88 -3.26 4.86
CA GLY A 269 -14.99 -1.95 4.22
C GLY A 269 -14.10 -0.85 4.81
N ASP A 270 -13.26 -1.15 5.81
CA ASP A 270 -12.35 -0.16 6.39
C ASP A 270 -11.29 0.32 5.38
N PHE A 271 -11.30 1.63 5.12
CA PHE A 271 -10.42 2.27 4.16
C PHE A 271 -8.93 2.03 4.49
N VAL A 272 -8.55 2.08 5.76
CA VAL A 272 -7.15 1.94 6.17
C VAL A 272 -6.65 0.51 5.99
N ASN A 273 -7.44 -0.46 6.43
CA ASN A 273 -7.08 -1.87 6.36
C ASN A 273 -7.04 -2.38 4.90
N LEU A 274 -7.88 -1.85 4.01
CA LEU A 274 -7.81 -2.14 2.57
C LEU A 274 -6.44 -1.79 1.98
N HIS A 275 -5.82 -0.68 2.43
CA HIS A 275 -4.50 -0.29 1.94
C HIS A 275 -3.42 -1.31 2.32
N LEU A 276 -3.57 -2.03 3.43
CA LEU A 276 -2.65 -3.12 3.78
C LEU A 276 -2.74 -4.28 2.77
N ILE A 277 -3.94 -4.61 2.26
CA ILE A 277 -4.09 -5.65 1.21
C ILE A 277 -3.35 -5.24 -0.06
N THR A 278 -3.64 -4.03 -0.55
CA THR A 278 -3.10 -3.55 -1.84
C THR A 278 -1.61 -3.27 -1.80
N SER A 279 -1.09 -2.75 -0.68
CA SER A 279 0.34 -2.52 -0.47
C SER A 279 1.12 -3.79 -0.18
N LEU A 280 0.54 -4.79 0.51
CA LEU A 280 1.18 -6.09 0.70
C LEU A 280 1.44 -6.77 -0.64
N TYR A 281 0.45 -6.77 -1.53
CA TYR A 281 0.63 -7.27 -2.89
C TYR A 281 1.81 -6.57 -3.57
N ALA A 282 1.85 -5.23 -3.51
CA ALA A 282 2.93 -4.44 -4.08
C ALA A 282 4.31 -4.78 -3.50
N MET A 283 4.40 -4.95 -2.17
CA MET A 283 5.63 -5.35 -1.47
C MET A 283 6.14 -6.71 -1.95
N GLU A 284 5.25 -7.68 -2.12
CA GLU A 284 5.61 -9.00 -2.65
C GLU A 284 6.10 -8.91 -4.11
N GLN A 285 5.47 -8.06 -4.94
CA GLN A 285 5.93 -7.83 -6.32
C GLN A 285 7.32 -7.18 -6.34
N ILE A 286 7.58 -6.20 -5.48
CA ILE A 286 8.93 -5.61 -5.32
C ILE A 286 9.93 -6.69 -4.90
N ALA A 287 9.62 -7.48 -3.86
CA ALA A 287 10.49 -8.56 -3.38
C ALA A 287 10.85 -9.54 -4.51
N SER A 288 9.87 -9.94 -5.34
CA SER A 288 10.08 -10.88 -6.45
C SER A 288 11.10 -10.41 -7.50
N LYS A 289 11.41 -9.11 -7.55
CA LYS A 289 12.38 -8.50 -8.48
C LYS A 289 13.75 -8.25 -7.83
N LEU A 290 13.90 -8.55 -6.54
CA LEU A 290 15.13 -8.36 -5.79
C LEU A 290 15.92 -9.67 -5.65
N PRO A 291 17.23 -9.56 -5.36
CA PRO A 291 18.02 -10.70 -4.89
C PRO A 291 17.41 -11.37 -3.65
N GLU A 292 17.50 -12.70 -3.56
CA GLU A 292 16.84 -13.50 -2.53
C GLU A 292 17.21 -13.07 -1.10
N GLU A 293 18.46 -12.65 -0.88
CA GLU A 293 18.94 -12.14 0.40
C GLU A 293 18.22 -10.89 0.89
N GLN A 294 17.57 -10.14 -0.02
CA GLN A 294 16.81 -8.94 0.31
C GLN A 294 15.34 -9.22 0.64
N HIS A 295 14.78 -10.36 0.22
CA HIS A 295 13.33 -10.64 0.30
C HIS A 295 12.79 -10.55 1.73
N ARG A 296 13.54 -11.10 2.69
CA ARG A 296 13.14 -11.07 4.10
C ARG A 296 13.12 -9.66 4.67
N SER A 297 14.00 -8.77 4.19
CA SER A 297 14.00 -7.37 4.62
C SER A 297 12.73 -6.66 4.15
N VAL A 298 12.21 -6.98 2.97
CA VAL A 298 10.92 -6.45 2.47
C VAL A 298 9.78 -6.83 3.41
N ALA A 299 9.66 -8.12 3.74
CA ALA A 299 8.62 -8.61 4.65
C ALA A 299 8.75 -8.02 6.07
N ARG A 300 9.99 -7.84 6.55
CA ARG A 300 10.26 -7.17 7.84
C ARG A 300 9.83 -5.71 7.86
N ASN A 301 10.12 -4.95 6.80
CA ASN A 301 9.66 -3.57 6.68
C ASN A 301 8.13 -3.51 6.64
N PHE A 302 7.48 -4.40 5.87
CA PHE A 302 6.03 -4.49 5.83
C PHE A 302 5.42 -4.76 7.21
N TRP A 303 5.94 -5.76 7.94
CA TRP A 303 5.45 -6.10 9.27
C TRP A 303 5.47 -4.90 10.24
N GLN A 304 6.61 -4.21 10.33
CA GLN A 304 6.74 -3.06 11.24
C GLN A 304 5.87 -1.88 10.83
N GLY A 305 5.83 -1.55 9.53
CA GLY A 305 4.98 -0.47 9.05
C GLY A 305 3.49 -0.78 9.20
N MET A 306 3.08 -2.03 9.01
CA MET A 306 1.71 -2.50 9.23
C MET A 306 1.33 -2.32 10.70
N MET A 307 2.21 -2.70 11.63
CA MET A 307 2.00 -2.46 13.06
C MET A 307 1.88 -0.97 13.37
N GLY A 308 2.74 -0.11 12.78
CA GLY A 308 2.63 1.34 12.95
C GLY A 308 1.31 1.92 12.44
N ILE A 309 0.84 1.47 11.27
CA ILE A 309 -0.46 1.88 10.72
C ILE A 309 -1.60 1.45 11.67
N LEU A 310 -1.65 0.18 12.06
CA LEU A 310 -2.72 -0.36 12.90
C LEU A 310 -2.76 0.29 14.28
N LEU A 311 -1.61 0.42 14.93
CA LEU A 311 -1.52 0.99 16.26
C LEU A 311 -1.87 2.48 16.28
N SER A 312 -1.59 3.24 15.20
CA SER A 312 -1.84 4.69 15.13
C SER A 312 -3.29 5.12 15.36
N SER A 313 -4.25 4.21 15.17
CA SER A 313 -5.67 4.46 15.39
C SER A 313 -6.07 4.42 16.87
N GLY A 314 -5.27 3.80 17.74
CA GLY A 314 -5.68 3.46 19.10
C GLY A 314 -6.75 2.36 19.16
N ASP A 315 -7.11 1.77 18.02
CA ASP A 315 -8.22 0.82 17.92
C ASP A 315 -7.72 -0.42 17.15
N PHE A 316 -7.08 -1.34 17.86
CA PHE A 316 -6.58 -2.61 17.30
C PHE A 316 -7.70 -3.68 17.32
N PRO A 317 -7.81 -4.58 16.30
CA PRO A 317 -8.83 -5.62 16.28
C PRO A 317 -8.86 -6.49 17.54
N ASP A 318 -10.04 -6.73 18.12
CA ASP A 318 -10.22 -7.48 19.36
C ASP A 318 -9.75 -8.96 19.24
N PRO A 319 -9.10 -9.55 20.27
CA PRO A 319 -8.57 -10.91 20.18
C PRO A 319 -9.62 -11.97 19.88
N GLN A 320 -10.82 -11.86 20.45
CA GLN A 320 -11.89 -12.84 20.23
C GLN A 320 -12.44 -12.73 18.81
N THR A 321 -12.50 -11.53 18.25
CA THR A 321 -12.87 -11.32 16.84
C THR A 321 -11.86 -12.00 15.92
N LEU A 322 -10.56 -11.82 16.17
CA LEU A 322 -9.49 -12.46 15.41
C LEU A 322 -9.57 -14.00 15.48
N ILE A 323 -9.78 -14.56 16.68
CA ILE A 323 -9.95 -16.01 16.89
C ILE A 323 -11.16 -16.54 16.12
N HIS A 324 -12.31 -15.86 16.20
CA HIS A 324 -13.52 -16.28 15.51
C HIS A 324 -13.37 -16.25 13.99
N LEU A 325 -12.73 -15.20 13.44
CA LEU A 325 -12.45 -15.11 12.02
C LEU A 325 -11.48 -16.22 11.56
N ASP A 326 -10.42 -16.48 12.32
CA ASP A 326 -9.48 -17.56 12.02
C ASP A 326 -10.19 -18.93 11.98
N LEU A 327 -10.98 -19.22 13.02
CA LEU A 327 -11.77 -20.47 13.10
C LEU A 327 -12.73 -20.63 11.91
N ARG A 328 -13.32 -19.53 11.44
CA ARG A 328 -14.25 -19.53 10.30
C ARG A 328 -13.55 -19.80 8.97
N TRP A 329 -12.33 -19.29 8.78
CA TRP A 329 -11.75 -19.15 7.44
C TRP A 329 -10.52 -20.02 7.15
N LYS A 330 -9.71 -20.40 8.15
CA LYS A 330 -8.39 -21.04 7.92
C LYS A 330 -8.41 -22.31 7.06
N ASN A 331 -9.51 -23.05 7.08
CA ASN A 331 -9.69 -24.29 6.33
C ASN A 331 -10.94 -24.24 5.44
N ASN A 332 -11.44 -23.05 5.13
CA ASN A 332 -12.62 -22.87 4.30
C ASN A 332 -12.18 -22.51 2.88
N PHE A 333 -12.35 -23.46 1.97
CA PHE A 333 -11.98 -23.33 0.57
C PHE A 333 -13.23 -23.39 -0.29
N ASP A 334 -13.36 -22.41 -1.19
CA ASP A 334 -14.27 -22.50 -2.32
C ASP A 334 -13.78 -23.59 -3.28
N ASP A 335 -14.70 -24.35 -3.87
CA ASP A 335 -14.36 -25.15 -5.05
C ASP A 335 -14.21 -24.21 -6.26
N VAL A 336 -13.00 -24.09 -6.77
CA VAL A 336 -12.66 -23.18 -7.89
C VAL A 336 -13.35 -23.55 -9.21
N GLN A 337 -13.88 -24.78 -9.32
CA GLN A 337 -14.64 -25.25 -10.48
C GLN A 337 -16.15 -25.11 -10.29
N ASP A 338 -16.60 -24.74 -9.09
CA ASP A 338 -18.01 -24.58 -8.77
C ASP A 338 -18.61 -23.38 -9.52
N ARG A 339 -19.77 -23.60 -10.14
CA ARG A 339 -20.46 -22.60 -10.95
C ARG A 339 -21.02 -21.44 -10.14
N ASP A 340 -21.47 -21.70 -8.91
CA ASP A 340 -22.02 -20.71 -7.99
C ASP A 340 -20.89 -19.82 -7.47
N VAL A 341 -19.73 -20.39 -7.13
CA VAL A 341 -18.51 -19.64 -6.79
C VAL A 341 -18.09 -18.74 -7.95
N ALA A 342 -18.06 -19.29 -9.17
CA ALA A 342 -17.76 -18.51 -10.37
C ALA A 342 -18.80 -17.41 -10.64
N GLN A 343 -20.08 -17.63 -10.30
CA GLN A 343 -21.12 -16.61 -10.40
C GLN A 343 -20.94 -15.49 -9.35
N GLN A 344 -20.57 -15.83 -8.12
CA GLN A 344 -20.29 -14.85 -7.07
C GLN A 344 -19.10 -13.97 -7.44
N TRP A 345 -18.00 -14.54 -7.93
CA TRP A 345 -16.87 -13.76 -8.44
C TRP A 345 -17.27 -12.84 -9.59
N ARG A 346 -18.06 -13.33 -10.55
CA ARG A 346 -18.59 -12.48 -11.63
C ARG A 346 -19.40 -11.30 -11.09
N HIS A 347 -20.21 -11.51 -10.05
CA HIS A 347 -20.97 -10.43 -9.43
C HIS A 347 -20.04 -9.38 -8.77
N ILE A 348 -19.07 -9.83 -7.97
CA ILE A 348 -18.09 -8.95 -7.30
C ILE A 348 -17.28 -8.15 -8.32
N ILE A 349 -16.80 -8.80 -9.39
CA ILE A 349 -16.01 -8.17 -10.45
C ILE A 349 -16.85 -7.15 -11.21
N ASN A 350 -18.08 -7.50 -11.59
CA ASN A 350 -18.96 -6.58 -12.30
C ASN A 350 -19.30 -5.35 -11.45
N ALA A 351 -19.51 -5.53 -10.14
CA ALA A 351 -19.69 -4.42 -9.22
C ALA A 351 -18.44 -3.52 -9.20
N ALA A 352 -17.25 -4.11 -9.05
CA ALA A 352 -16.00 -3.36 -9.03
C ALA A 352 -15.74 -2.56 -10.32
N ILE A 353 -16.04 -3.12 -11.50
CA ILE A 353 -15.81 -2.43 -12.80
C ILE A 353 -16.63 -1.14 -12.94
N VAL A 354 -17.79 -1.06 -12.29
CA VAL A 354 -18.68 0.12 -12.36
C VAL A 354 -18.49 1.10 -11.20
N GLU A 355 -17.68 0.76 -10.21
CA GLU A 355 -17.38 1.64 -9.07
C GLU A 355 -16.69 2.94 -9.51
N ALA A 356 -17.09 4.04 -8.86
CA ALA A 356 -16.34 5.29 -8.93
C ALA A 356 -15.15 5.28 -7.95
N GLU A 357 -15.35 4.65 -6.79
CA GLU A 357 -14.34 4.47 -5.74
C GLU A 357 -13.18 3.62 -6.23
N GLU A 358 -12.04 4.27 -6.48
CA GLU A 358 -10.83 3.68 -7.03
C GLU A 358 -10.26 2.53 -6.18
N HIS A 359 -10.61 2.46 -4.89
CA HIS A 359 -10.12 1.44 -3.97
C HIS A 359 -10.74 0.07 -4.20
N ASN A 360 -12.00 0.02 -4.61
CA ASN A 360 -12.76 -1.22 -4.72
C ASN A 360 -12.25 -2.12 -5.87
N PRO A 361 -11.99 -1.62 -7.10
CA PRO A 361 -11.33 -2.42 -8.15
C PRO A 361 -9.99 -2.98 -7.70
N LYS A 362 -9.20 -2.19 -6.97
CA LYS A 362 -7.87 -2.62 -6.49
C LYS A 362 -7.98 -3.79 -5.52
N LEU A 363 -8.91 -3.71 -4.57
CA LEU A 363 -9.20 -4.77 -3.62
C LEU A 363 -9.58 -6.07 -4.33
N VAL A 364 -10.55 -6.01 -5.23
CA VAL A 364 -11.05 -7.21 -5.94
C VAL A 364 -9.94 -7.82 -6.80
N TYR A 365 -9.16 -7.00 -7.50
CA TYR A 365 -8.02 -7.45 -8.32
C TYR A 365 -7.01 -8.25 -7.49
N VAL A 366 -6.58 -7.71 -6.35
CA VAL A 366 -5.60 -8.37 -5.48
C VAL A 366 -6.21 -9.61 -4.85
N ALA A 367 -7.39 -9.50 -4.26
CA ALA A 367 -8.05 -10.61 -3.58
C ALA A 367 -8.29 -11.80 -4.51
N GLN A 368 -8.70 -11.57 -5.76
CA GLN A 368 -8.86 -12.62 -6.76
C GLN A 368 -7.54 -13.34 -7.06
N LYS A 369 -6.42 -12.61 -7.20
CA LYS A 369 -5.10 -13.22 -7.41
C LYS A 369 -4.69 -14.12 -6.25
N ILE A 370 -4.87 -13.64 -5.01
CA ILE A 370 -4.48 -14.42 -3.83
C ILE A 370 -5.42 -15.61 -3.62
N TRP A 371 -6.72 -15.46 -3.90
CA TRP A 371 -7.68 -16.56 -3.92
C TRP A 371 -7.24 -17.68 -4.88
N ASN A 372 -6.88 -17.33 -6.11
CA ASN A 372 -6.36 -18.29 -7.10
C ASN A 372 -5.05 -18.95 -6.63
N ARG A 373 -4.11 -18.16 -6.09
CA ARG A 373 -2.81 -18.67 -5.60
C ARG A 373 -2.96 -19.63 -4.41
N THR A 374 -4.00 -19.45 -3.62
CA THR A 374 -4.30 -20.26 -2.43
C THR A 374 -5.31 -21.37 -2.71
N TYR A 375 -5.52 -21.71 -3.99
CA TYR A 375 -6.42 -22.77 -4.42
C TYR A 375 -7.86 -22.62 -3.87
N GLY A 376 -8.33 -21.37 -3.81
CA GLY A 376 -9.72 -21.07 -3.47
C GLY A 376 -9.97 -20.73 -2.00
N LEU A 377 -8.97 -20.31 -1.20
CA LEU A 377 -9.21 -19.95 0.20
C LEU A 377 -10.26 -18.82 0.30
N ALA A 378 -11.44 -19.15 0.85
CA ALA A 378 -12.67 -18.37 0.68
C ALA A 378 -12.62 -16.97 1.32
N ILE A 379 -11.72 -16.76 2.29
CA ILE A 379 -11.52 -15.47 2.96
C ILE A 379 -11.25 -14.33 1.98
N TYR A 380 -10.56 -14.61 0.87
CA TYR A 380 -10.23 -13.58 -0.11
C TYR A 380 -11.45 -13.22 -0.98
N ARG A 381 -12.34 -14.17 -1.27
CA ARG A 381 -13.63 -13.86 -1.92
C ARG A 381 -14.52 -13.03 -1.00
N GLU A 382 -14.55 -13.37 0.29
CA GLU A 382 -15.28 -12.59 1.29
C GLU A 382 -14.72 -11.17 1.38
N ALA A 383 -13.40 -11.00 1.55
CA ALA A 383 -12.76 -9.69 1.58
C ALA A 383 -13.05 -8.89 0.31
N ALA A 384 -13.00 -9.51 -0.87
CA ALA A 384 -13.31 -8.85 -2.15
C ALA A 384 -14.74 -8.28 -2.21
N SER A 385 -15.68 -8.80 -1.40
CA SER A 385 -17.08 -8.36 -1.40
C SER A 385 -17.37 -7.19 -0.46
N CYS A 386 -16.41 -6.79 0.37
CA CYS A 386 -16.62 -5.78 1.42
C CYS A 386 -16.17 -4.38 0.97
N PHE A 387 -16.85 -3.77 -0.01
CA PHE A 387 -16.41 -2.49 -0.57
C PHE A 387 -16.27 -1.36 0.45
N THR A 388 -15.28 -0.49 0.25
CA THR A 388 -15.09 0.74 1.02
C THR A 388 -15.82 1.91 0.34
N THR A 389 -16.01 2.98 1.11
CA THR A 389 -16.50 4.27 0.63
C THR A 389 -15.41 5.31 0.73
N THR A 390 -15.45 6.33 -0.12
CA THR A 390 -14.52 7.46 -0.06
C THR A 390 -14.60 8.11 1.32
N PRO A 391 -13.48 8.19 2.08
CA PRO A 391 -13.50 8.81 3.39
C PRO A 391 -13.71 10.32 3.25
N GLU A 392 -14.38 10.92 4.22
CA GLU A 392 -14.49 12.38 4.29
C GLU A 392 -13.11 13.00 4.51
N LEU A 393 -12.82 14.05 3.75
CA LEU A 393 -11.61 14.83 3.97
C LEU A 393 -11.79 15.72 5.20
N PRO A 394 -10.77 15.83 6.08
CA PRO A 394 -10.77 16.83 7.12
C PRO A 394 -10.97 18.24 6.55
N ALA A 395 -11.62 19.13 7.31
CA ALA A 395 -11.91 20.52 6.90
C ALA A 395 -10.66 21.33 6.48
N SER A 396 -9.48 20.90 6.92
CA SER A 396 -8.19 21.45 6.52
C SER A 396 -7.89 21.33 5.02
N PHE A 397 -8.51 20.39 4.29
CA PHE A 397 -8.38 20.27 2.82
C PHE A 397 -9.16 21.32 2.02
N SER A 398 -10.02 22.10 2.68
CA SER A 398 -10.67 23.26 2.06
C SER A 398 -9.76 24.48 1.98
N GLN A 399 -8.61 24.44 2.65
CA GLN A 399 -7.58 25.48 2.58
C GLN A 399 -6.62 25.19 1.42
N GLN A 400 -6.04 26.24 0.83
CA GLN A 400 -5.04 26.08 -0.23
C GLN A 400 -3.85 25.29 0.30
N ALA A 401 -3.33 24.36 -0.52
CA ALA A 401 -2.10 23.65 -0.21
C ALA A 401 -0.90 24.58 -0.13
N ASP A 402 0.08 24.19 0.67
CA ASP A 402 1.39 24.86 0.64
C ASP A 402 1.98 24.76 -0.77
N ASP A 403 2.27 25.91 -1.37
CA ASP A 403 2.92 26.03 -2.68
C ASP A 403 4.36 25.48 -2.68
N GLY A 404 4.89 25.13 -1.50
CA GLY A 404 6.22 24.57 -1.27
C GLY A 404 6.41 23.07 -1.60
N ILE A 405 5.36 22.36 -2.04
CA ILE A 405 5.34 20.92 -2.34
C ILE A 405 5.54 20.63 -3.83
#